data_AF-A0A847KNP4-F1
#
_entry.id   AF-A0A847KNP4-F1
#
_cell.length_a   1.000
_cell.length_b   1.000
_cell.length_c   1.000
_cell.angle_alpha   90.00
_cell.angle_beta   90.00
_cell.angle_gamma   90.00
#
_symmetry.space_group_name_H-M   'P 1'
#
loop_
_entity.id
_entity.type
_entity.pdbx_description
1 polymer ?
#
loop_
_entity_poly.entity_id
_entity_poly.type
_entity_poly.pdbx_seq_one_letter_code
_entity_poly.pdbx_strand_id
1 'polypeptide(L)'
;MRFGALVAAAATVLLSAGSAAADVPPVPGPVTAWLETEGRLAVLTSTSPLTAEQLDAVAIGPATNVQTWSEDYAAGEAWDVAAVPTDEWAAPVLLEERGVGAIVVTEDDSGAVSGNRVLWNADLGADLAAFRATTFILDDATGGWFRLGGDILTPVTEEARDVLAGSIDITEYQRYLVERLGGGGEEPESPVQPEPANLSPVLVAAGALGALLVLVGVTVWVRRPDDLED
;
A
#
# COMPACT_ATOMS: atom_id res chain seq x y z
N MET A 1 -10.03 -74.25 20.27
CA MET A 1 -9.28 -73.39 19.32
C MET A 1 -10.07 -72.10 19.16
N ARG A 2 -9.60 -70.99 19.73
CA ARG A 2 -10.22 -69.66 19.62
C ARG A 2 -9.22 -68.75 18.92
N PHE A 3 -9.52 -68.35 17.69
CA PHE A 3 -8.78 -67.32 16.96
C PHE A 3 -9.39 -65.96 17.32
N GLY A 4 -8.62 -65.13 18.02
CA GLY A 4 -8.93 -63.72 18.25
C GLY A 4 -8.38 -62.91 17.08
N ALA A 5 -9.28 -62.22 16.36
CA ALA A 5 -8.90 -61.24 15.36
C ALA A 5 -8.73 -59.87 16.04
N LEU A 6 -7.51 -59.35 15.99
CA LEU A 6 -7.14 -58.04 16.49
C LEU A 6 -7.32 -57.04 15.33
N VAL A 7 -8.37 -56.24 15.38
CA VAL A 7 -8.60 -55.14 14.42
C VAL A 7 -7.83 -53.92 14.93
N ALA A 8 -6.75 -53.58 14.24
CA ALA A 8 -6.02 -52.33 14.46
C ALA A 8 -6.75 -51.20 13.73
N ALA A 9 -7.39 -50.31 14.49
CA ALA A 9 -7.93 -49.07 13.95
C ALA A 9 -6.79 -48.04 13.83
N ALA A 10 -6.39 -47.73 12.60
CA ALA A 10 -5.51 -46.61 12.32
C ALA A 10 -6.33 -45.31 12.40
N ALA A 11 -6.14 -44.53 13.45
CA ALA A 11 -6.69 -43.19 13.56
C ALA A 11 -5.84 -42.24 12.71
N THR A 12 -6.35 -41.85 11.54
CA THR A 12 -5.79 -40.76 10.74
C THR A 12 -6.06 -39.46 11.48
N VAL A 13 -5.04 -38.90 12.14
CA VAL A 13 -5.07 -37.54 12.65
C VAL A 13 -4.97 -36.60 11.44
N LEU A 14 -6.10 -36.03 11.02
CA LEU A 14 -6.11 -34.87 10.15
C LEU A 14 -5.58 -33.70 10.98
N LEU A 15 -4.31 -33.33 10.78
CA LEU A 15 -3.85 -32.01 11.20
C LEU A 15 -4.53 -30.99 10.29
N SER A 16 -5.58 -30.35 10.80
CA SER A 16 -6.04 -29.09 10.25
C SER A 16 -4.89 -28.09 10.42
N ALA A 17 -4.20 -27.74 9.33
CA ALA A 17 -3.41 -26.53 9.29
C ALA A 17 -4.40 -25.38 9.47
N GLY A 18 -4.56 -24.93 10.73
CA GLY A 18 -5.29 -23.71 11.00
C GLY A 18 -4.51 -22.59 10.34
N SER A 19 -5.09 -21.96 9.31
CA SER A 19 -4.67 -20.63 8.87
C SER A 19 -4.58 -19.77 10.11
N ALA A 20 -3.38 -19.33 10.47
CA ALA A 20 -3.21 -18.28 11.43
C ALA A 20 -3.89 -17.06 10.81
N ALA A 21 -5.12 -16.77 11.25
CA ALA A 21 -5.61 -15.41 11.13
C ALA A 21 -4.51 -14.55 11.76
N ALA A 22 -3.93 -13.64 10.99
CA ALA A 22 -2.99 -12.66 11.52
C ALA A 22 -3.60 -12.10 12.81
N ASP A 23 -2.82 -12.05 13.88
CA ASP A 23 -3.28 -11.61 15.20
C ASP A 23 -3.54 -10.09 15.13
N VAL A 24 -4.71 -9.72 14.58
CA VAL A 24 -5.10 -8.32 14.44
C VAL A 24 -5.34 -7.78 15.84
N PRO A 25 -4.60 -6.74 16.27
CA PRO A 25 -4.74 -6.23 17.62
C PRO A 25 -6.18 -5.70 17.84
N PRO A 26 -6.72 -5.87 19.06
CA PRO A 26 -8.03 -5.32 19.37
C PRO A 26 -8.01 -3.79 19.28
N VAL A 27 -9.11 -3.20 18.82
CA VAL A 27 -9.24 -1.74 18.72
C VAL A 27 -9.11 -1.10 20.11
N PRO A 28 -8.23 -0.10 20.30
CA PRO A 28 -8.07 0.58 21.56
C PRO A 28 -9.31 1.35 22.00
N GLY A 29 -9.48 1.45 23.31
CA GLY A 29 -10.58 2.21 23.93
C GLY A 29 -10.61 3.68 23.48
N PRO A 30 -9.47 4.40 23.46
CA PRO A 30 -9.42 5.79 22.98
C PRO A 30 -9.84 5.95 21.51
N VAL A 31 -9.41 5.06 20.62
CA VAL A 31 -9.84 5.03 19.20
C VAL A 31 -11.34 4.83 19.09
N THR A 32 -11.89 3.85 19.81
CA THR A 32 -13.33 3.57 19.82
C THR A 32 -14.12 4.79 20.30
N ALA A 33 -13.70 5.38 21.43
CA ALA A 33 -14.35 6.55 22.00
C ALA A 33 -14.32 7.74 21.05
N TRP A 34 -13.18 7.99 20.38
CA TRP A 34 -13.05 9.09 19.43
C TRP A 34 -13.94 8.89 18.19
N LEU A 35 -14.02 7.68 17.64
CA LEU A 35 -14.88 7.39 16.49
C LEU A 35 -16.37 7.60 16.82
N GLU A 36 -16.80 7.26 18.04
CA GLU A 36 -18.17 7.46 18.52
C GLU A 36 -18.53 8.94 18.74
N THR A 37 -17.57 9.76 19.19
CA THR A 37 -17.83 11.16 19.56
C THR A 37 -17.49 12.16 18.45
N GLU A 38 -16.31 12.03 17.85
CA GLU A 38 -15.74 12.99 16.90
C GLU A 38 -15.75 12.46 15.46
N GLY A 39 -15.77 11.14 15.27
CA GLY A 39 -15.66 10.51 13.96
C GLY A 39 -16.68 11.04 12.95
N ARG A 40 -17.96 11.16 13.35
CA ARG A 40 -19.02 11.67 12.45
C ARG A 40 -18.75 13.12 12.05
N LEU A 41 -18.29 13.96 12.99
CA LEU A 41 -17.96 15.35 12.69
C LEU A 41 -16.78 15.45 11.70
N ALA A 42 -15.75 14.62 11.86
CA ALA A 42 -14.64 14.53 10.92
C ALA A 42 -15.11 14.18 9.50
N VAL A 43 -16.03 13.23 9.36
CA VAL A 43 -16.65 12.88 8.07
C VAL A 43 -17.42 14.07 7.47
N LEU A 44 -18.26 14.73 8.27
CA LEU A 44 -19.10 15.85 7.82
C LEU A 44 -18.30 17.09 7.39
N THR A 45 -17.13 17.29 7.98
CA THR A 45 -16.26 18.45 7.71
C THR A 45 -15.25 18.18 6.59
N SER A 46 -15.15 16.92 6.13
CA SER A 46 -14.30 16.55 5.00
C SER A 46 -14.86 17.06 3.67
N THR A 47 -14.00 17.17 2.65
CA THR A 47 -14.45 17.41 1.28
C THR A 47 -15.04 16.12 0.73
N SER A 48 -16.37 16.03 0.69
CA SER A 48 -17.10 14.81 0.32
C SER A 48 -17.73 14.89 -1.07
N PRO A 49 -17.78 13.77 -1.83
CA PRO A 49 -18.57 13.67 -3.05
C PRO A 49 -20.07 13.45 -2.80
N LEU A 50 -20.49 13.26 -1.55
CA LEU A 50 -21.88 12.98 -1.18
C LEU A 50 -22.73 14.26 -1.11
N THR A 51 -24.03 14.11 -1.30
CA THR A 51 -24.98 15.20 -1.03
C THR A 51 -25.11 15.47 0.46
N ALA A 52 -25.65 16.64 0.84
CA ALA A 52 -25.90 16.97 2.24
C ALA A 52 -26.85 15.97 2.94
N GLU A 53 -27.86 15.48 2.21
CA GLU A 53 -28.80 14.46 2.71
C GLU A 53 -28.10 13.11 2.93
N GLN A 54 -27.26 12.69 1.99
CA GLN A 54 -26.47 11.47 2.14
C GLN A 54 -25.47 11.58 3.30
N LEU A 55 -24.83 12.75 3.46
CA LEU A 55 -23.91 13.03 4.57
C LEU A 55 -24.60 12.98 5.93
N ASP A 56 -25.85 13.44 6.04
CA ASP A 56 -26.57 13.34 7.31
C ASP A 56 -26.88 11.88 7.69
N ALA A 57 -27.07 11.02 6.68
CA ALA A 57 -27.37 9.60 6.86
C ALA A 57 -26.14 8.70 7.07
N VAL A 58 -24.90 9.22 7.01
CA VAL A 58 -23.71 8.39 7.17
C VAL A 58 -23.54 7.91 8.62
N ALA A 59 -23.04 6.69 8.74
CA ALA A 59 -22.59 6.08 9.99
C ALA A 59 -21.12 5.67 9.86
N ILE A 60 -20.47 5.41 11.00
CA ILE A 60 -19.11 4.87 11.04
C ILE A 60 -19.22 3.42 11.53
N GLY A 61 -18.63 2.51 10.77
CA GLY A 61 -18.57 1.10 11.13
C GLY A 61 -17.44 0.76 12.11
N PRO A 62 -17.22 -0.53 12.39
CA PRO A 62 -16.15 -0.96 13.28
C PRO A 62 -14.77 -0.66 12.69
N ALA A 63 -13.84 -0.25 13.55
CA ALA A 63 -12.44 -0.05 13.15
C ALA A 63 -11.66 -1.37 13.12
N THR A 64 -10.58 -1.37 12.35
CA THR A 64 -9.55 -2.41 12.32
C THR A 64 -8.18 -1.78 12.16
N ASN A 65 -7.13 -2.45 12.65
CA ASN A 65 -5.77 -1.95 12.54
C ASN A 65 -5.31 -1.95 11.09
N VAL A 66 -4.62 -0.88 10.70
CA VAL A 66 -3.92 -0.78 9.43
C VAL A 66 -2.51 -1.30 9.64
N GLN A 67 -2.09 -2.23 8.80
CA GLN A 67 -0.75 -2.77 8.81
C GLN A 67 0.10 -2.14 7.70
N THR A 68 1.43 -2.25 7.84
CA THR A 68 2.39 -1.96 6.77
C THR A 68 3.23 -3.21 6.52
N TRP A 69 4.03 -3.22 5.45
CA TRP A 69 4.95 -4.33 5.17
C TRP A 69 5.97 -4.45 6.31
N SER A 70 6.24 -5.68 6.76
CA SER A 70 7.36 -5.88 7.70
C SER A 70 8.69 -5.61 7.01
N GLU A 71 9.69 -5.15 7.76
CA GLU A 71 11.02 -4.88 7.22
C GLU A 71 11.64 -6.14 6.60
N ASP A 72 11.56 -7.28 7.28
CA ASP A 72 12.09 -8.57 6.79
C ASP A 72 11.37 -9.03 5.51
N TYR A 73 10.07 -8.81 5.42
CA TYR A 73 9.30 -9.14 4.21
C TYR A 73 9.68 -8.24 3.04
N ALA A 74 9.76 -6.93 3.29
CA ALA A 74 10.18 -5.94 2.31
C ALA A 74 11.63 -6.14 1.83
N ALA A 75 12.51 -6.67 2.69
CA ALA A 75 13.89 -7.01 2.37
C ALA A 75 14.06 -8.36 1.65
N GLY A 76 13.01 -9.19 1.58
CA GLY A 76 13.07 -10.51 0.96
C GLY A 76 13.70 -11.59 1.84
N GLU A 77 13.83 -11.33 3.14
CA GLU A 77 14.54 -12.20 4.08
C GLU A 77 13.62 -13.25 4.71
N ALA A 78 12.41 -12.86 5.10
CA ALA A 78 11.41 -13.72 5.74
C ALA A 78 10.01 -13.45 5.17
N TRP A 79 9.15 -14.47 5.14
CA TRP A 79 7.79 -14.36 4.57
C TRP A 79 6.68 -14.81 5.52
N ASP A 80 7.05 -15.36 6.67
CA ASP A 80 6.13 -15.83 7.70
C ASP A 80 5.35 -14.69 8.39
N VAL A 81 5.95 -13.50 8.45
CA VAL A 81 5.29 -12.27 8.94
C VAL A 81 5.37 -11.20 7.85
N ALA A 82 4.42 -11.21 6.91
CA ALA A 82 4.43 -10.29 5.77
C ALA A 82 4.10 -8.83 6.14
N ALA A 83 3.26 -8.64 7.15
CA ALA A 83 2.77 -7.33 7.57
C ALA A 83 2.78 -7.19 9.09
N VAL A 84 2.95 -5.96 9.56
CA VAL A 84 3.00 -5.61 10.99
C VAL A 84 2.02 -4.47 11.29
N PRO A 85 1.41 -4.48 12.49
CA PRO A 85 0.55 -3.38 12.95
C PRO A 85 1.23 -2.02 12.92
N THR A 86 0.48 -0.98 12.55
CA THR A 86 0.85 0.42 12.73
C THR A 86 0.00 1.06 13.83
N ASP A 87 0.24 2.34 14.14
CA ASP A 87 -0.61 3.14 15.03
C ASP A 87 -1.86 3.69 14.33
N GLU A 88 -2.16 3.22 13.12
CA GLU A 88 -3.34 3.62 12.35
C GLU A 88 -4.49 2.61 12.43
N TRP A 89 -5.71 3.15 12.47
CA TRP A 89 -6.95 2.38 12.53
C TRP A 89 -7.94 2.89 11.50
N ALA A 90 -8.46 1.99 10.67
CA ALA A 90 -9.42 2.31 9.62
C ALA A 90 -10.81 1.80 9.97
N ALA A 91 -11.82 2.64 9.81
CA ALA A 91 -13.23 2.27 9.91
C ALA A 91 -13.98 2.65 8.62
N PRO A 92 -14.94 1.85 8.15
CA PRO A 92 -15.71 2.20 6.97
C PRO A 92 -16.69 3.35 7.29
N VAL A 93 -16.81 4.30 6.36
CA VAL A 93 -17.93 5.23 6.32
C VAL A 93 -19.07 4.54 5.59
N LEU A 94 -20.19 4.37 6.28
CA LEU A 94 -21.34 3.59 5.83
C LEU A 94 -22.49 4.52 5.43
N LEU A 95 -23.08 4.25 4.28
CA LEU A 95 -24.36 4.82 3.86
C LEU A 95 -25.31 3.66 3.60
N GLU A 96 -26.32 3.47 4.46
CA GLU A 96 -27.25 2.34 4.40
C GLU A 96 -26.51 0.99 4.39
N GLU A 97 -25.59 0.80 5.34
CA GLU A 97 -24.71 -0.39 5.47
C GLU A 97 -23.69 -0.60 4.34
N ARG A 98 -23.75 0.19 3.27
CA ARG A 98 -22.78 0.16 2.18
C ARG A 98 -21.57 1.02 2.52
N GLY A 99 -20.38 0.46 2.42
CA GLY A 99 -19.15 1.23 2.49
C GLY A 99 -19.02 2.21 1.32
N VAL A 100 -18.91 3.50 1.63
CA VAL A 100 -18.77 4.59 0.64
C VAL A 100 -17.45 5.35 0.80
N GLY A 101 -16.67 5.02 1.83
CA GLY A 101 -15.37 5.59 2.13
C GLY A 101 -14.79 4.96 3.39
N ALA A 102 -13.69 5.52 3.88
CA ALA A 102 -13.04 5.13 5.13
C ALA A 102 -12.67 6.38 5.94
N ILE A 103 -12.70 6.25 7.26
CA ILE A 103 -12.02 7.18 8.16
C ILE A 103 -10.82 6.43 8.75
N VAL A 104 -9.65 7.06 8.70
CA VAL A 104 -8.43 6.55 9.31
C VAL A 104 -8.05 7.46 10.46
N VAL A 105 -7.77 6.89 11.62
CA VAL A 105 -7.29 7.61 12.80
C VAL A 105 -5.90 7.11 13.17
N THR A 106 -5.07 8.01 13.71
CA THR A 106 -3.71 7.70 14.14
C THR A 106 -3.61 7.90 15.64
N GLU A 107 -3.04 6.94 16.34
CA GLU A 107 -2.68 7.04 17.74
C GLU A 107 -1.27 7.62 17.91
N ASP A 108 -1.02 8.28 19.04
CA ASP A 108 0.33 8.61 19.48
C ASP A 108 0.88 7.57 20.48
N ASP A 109 2.14 7.74 20.88
CA ASP A 109 2.82 6.88 21.86
C ASP A 109 2.09 6.76 23.22
N SER A 110 1.17 7.68 23.52
CA SER A 110 0.35 7.63 24.75
C SER A 110 -0.93 6.80 24.59
N GLY A 111 -1.22 6.33 23.38
CA GLY A 111 -2.46 5.67 22.99
C GLY A 111 -3.63 6.66 22.80
N ALA A 112 -3.36 7.95 22.64
CA ALA A 112 -4.39 8.94 22.36
C ALA A 112 -4.50 9.17 20.85
N VAL A 113 -5.71 9.48 20.36
CA VAL A 113 -5.88 9.86 18.95
C VAL A 113 -5.22 11.21 18.70
N SER A 114 -4.23 11.22 17.81
CA SER A 114 -3.39 12.37 17.47
C SER A 114 -3.75 12.96 16.10
N GLY A 115 -4.34 12.16 15.21
CA GLY A 115 -4.70 12.56 13.85
C GLY A 115 -5.86 11.77 13.26
N ASN A 116 -6.46 12.32 12.21
CA ASN A 116 -7.46 11.62 11.41
C ASN A 116 -7.44 12.09 9.95
N ARG A 117 -7.92 11.22 9.05
CA ARG A 117 -8.18 11.54 7.63
C ARG A 117 -9.40 10.76 7.13
N VAL A 118 -10.12 11.36 6.18
CA VAL A 118 -11.26 10.73 5.52
C VAL A 118 -10.88 10.45 4.07
N LEU A 119 -11.04 9.19 3.66
CA LEU A 119 -10.77 8.69 2.32
C LEU A 119 -12.10 8.35 1.65
N TRP A 120 -12.53 9.17 0.70
CA TRP A 120 -13.73 8.91 -0.10
C TRP A 120 -13.45 7.93 -1.25
N ASN A 121 -13.04 6.71 -0.89
CA ASN A 121 -12.80 5.61 -1.80
C ASN A 121 -13.84 4.51 -1.55
N ALA A 122 -14.73 4.28 -2.51
CA ALA A 122 -15.83 3.35 -2.37
C ALA A 122 -15.37 1.89 -2.28
N ASP A 123 -14.30 1.52 -2.99
CA ASP A 123 -13.77 0.15 -2.96
C ASP A 123 -13.15 -0.18 -1.60
N LEU A 124 -12.36 0.74 -1.04
CA LEU A 124 -11.81 0.62 0.31
C LEU A 124 -12.93 0.58 1.36
N GLY A 125 -13.91 1.48 1.25
CA GLY A 125 -15.04 1.49 2.16
C GLY A 125 -15.84 0.18 2.11
N ALA A 126 -16.09 -0.35 0.90
CA ALA A 126 -16.81 -1.61 0.71
C ALA A 126 -16.03 -2.79 1.29
N ASP A 127 -14.72 -2.88 1.06
CA ASP A 127 -13.88 -3.95 1.61
C ASP A 127 -13.82 -3.87 3.16
N LEU A 128 -13.69 -2.67 3.73
CA LEU A 128 -13.74 -2.46 5.18
C LEU A 128 -15.11 -2.83 5.77
N ALA A 129 -16.21 -2.50 5.11
CA ALA A 129 -17.55 -2.88 5.54
C ALA A 129 -17.78 -4.41 5.47
N ALA A 130 -17.19 -5.04 4.45
CA ALA A 130 -17.23 -6.48 4.24
C ALA A 130 -16.18 -7.26 5.06
N PHE A 131 -15.37 -6.58 5.89
CA PHE A 131 -14.24 -7.16 6.61
C PHE A 131 -14.61 -8.43 7.37
N ARG A 132 -13.94 -9.54 7.04
CA ARG A 132 -14.06 -10.83 7.74
C ARG A 132 -12.68 -11.50 7.79
N ALA A 133 -12.00 -11.41 8.94
CA ALA A 133 -10.73 -12.11 9.19
C ALA A 133 -9.65 -11.87 8.13
N THR A 134 -9.54 -10.64 7.63
CA THR A 134 -8.48 -10.22 6.72
C THR A 134 -7.56 -9.21 7.40
N THR A 135 -6.45 -8.87 6.75
CA THR A 135 -5.57 -7.77 7.17
C THR A 135 -5.61 -6.70 6.10
N PHE A 136 -5.71 -5.42 6.49
CA PHE A 136 -5.51 -4.31 5.56
C PHE A 136 -4.08 -3.82 5.67
N ILE A 137 -3.42 -3.69 4.53
CA ILE A 137 -2.03 -3.26 4.43
C ILE A 137 -2.00 -1.97 3.64
N LEU A 138 -1.46 -0.92 4.23
CA LEU A 138 -1.12 0.32 3.53
C LEU A 138 0.34 0.22 3.08
N ASP A 139 0.57 0.30 1.78
CA ASP A 139 1.90 0.37 1.20
C ASP A 139 2.38 1.82 1.18
N ASP A 140 3.22 2.20 2.14
CA ASP A 140 3.69 3.59 2.33
C ASP A 140 4.37 4.17 1.08
N ALA A 141 5.02 3.33 0.27
CA ALA A 141 5.72 3.75 -0.94
C ALA A 141 4.76 4.24 -2.05
N THR A 142 3.53 3.73 -2.11
CA THR A 142 2.56 4.09 -3.15
C THR A 142 1.30 4.74 -2.62
N GLY A 143 1.05 4.64 -1.31
CA GLY A 143 -0.25 4.95 -0.71
C GLY A 143 -1.35 3.92 -1.07
N GLY A 144 -0.98 2.81 -1.71
CA GLY A 144 -1.92 1.77 -2.14
C GLY A 144 -2.39 0.90 -0.98
N TRP A 145 -3.70 0.65 -0.92
CA TRP A 145 -4.27 -0.27 0.05
C TRP A 145 -4.42 -1.66 -0.53
N PHE A 146 -3.99 -2.65 0.24
CA PHE A 146 -4.16 -4.05 -0.06
C PHE A 146 -4.95 -4.74 1.04
N ARG A 147 -5.60 -5.85 0.69
CA ARG A 147 -6.23 -6.76 1.62
C ARG A 147 -5.55 -8.13 1.52
N LEU A 148 -5.09 -8.64 2.64
CA LEU A 148 -4.52 -9.98 2.78
C LEU A 148 -5.54 -10.89 3.47
N GLY A 149 -5.98 -11.93 2.77
CA GLY A 149 -6.89 -12.95 3.30
C GLY A 149 -6.27 -14.33 3.16
N GLY A 150 -5.87 -14.94 4.29
CA GLY A 150 -4.96 -16.09 4.24
C GLY A 150 -3.66 -15.67 3.53
N ASP A 151 -3.26 -16.44 2.52
CA ASP A 151 -2.05 -16.15 1.74
C ASP A 151 -2.32 -15.32 0.48
N ILE A 152 -3.57 -14.88 0.26
CA ILE A 152 -3.96 -14.16 -0.96
C ILE A 152 -3.98 -12.66 -0.70
N LEU A 153 -3.06 -11.95 -1.35
CA LEU A 153 -3.00 -10.50 -1.40
C LEU A 153 -3.88 -9.98 -2.53
N THR A 154 -4.74 -9.01 -2.25
CA THR A 154 -5.65 -8.39 -3.22
C THR A 154 -5.49 -6.87 -3.20
N PRO A 155 -5.25 -6.21 -4.35
CA PRO A 155 -5.21 -4.75 -4.43
C PRO A 155 -6.62 -4.17 -4.24
N VAL A 156 -6.76 -3.18 -3.36
CA VAL A 156 -8.06 -2.58 -3.02
C VAL A 156 -8.24 -1.24 -3.70
N THR A 157 -7.30 -0.30 -3.54
CA THR A 157 -7.40 1.04 -4.15
C THR A 157 -6.80 1.08 -5.55
N GLU A 158 -7.02 2.19 -6.28
CA GLU A 158 -6.46 2.40 -7.61
C GLU A 158 -4.93 2.37 -7.59
N GLU A 159 -4.32 3.02 -6.60
CA GLU A 159 -2.87 3.05 -6.41
C GLU A 159 -2.28 1.64 -6.20
N ALA A 160 -3.01 0.78 -5.48
CA ALA A 160 -2.61 -0.62 -5.32
C ALA A 160 -2.76 -1.42 -6.62
N ARG A 161 -3.78 -1.11 -7.45
CA ARG A 161 -4.00 -1.79 -8.74
C ARG A 161 -2.99 -1.38 -9.81
N ASP A 162 -2.47 -0.17 -9.73
CA ASP A 162 -1.38 0.30 -10.59
C ASP A 162 -0.09 -0.48 -10.34
N VAL A 163 0.11 -0.96 -9.11
CA VAL A 163 1.26 -1.81 -8.72
C VAL A 163 0.98 -3.28 -9.05
N LEU A 164 -0.25 -3.75 -8.79
CA LEU A 164 -0.62 -5.15 -8.87
C LEU A 164 -1.99 -5.28 -9.54
N ALA A 165 -2.04 -5.79 -10.77
CA ALA A 165 -3.27 -5.83 -11.57
C ALA A 165 -4.37 -6.78 -11.04
N GLY A 166 -4.07 -7.65 -10.07
CA GLY A 166 -5.03 -8.62 -9.54
C GLY A 166 -4.48 -9.39 -8.33
N SER A 167 -5.28 -10.27 -7.75
CA SER A 167 -4.87 -11.01 -6.56
C SER A 167 -3.72 -11.99 -6.85
N ILE A 168 -2.80 -12.12 -5.89
CA ILE A 168 -1.62 -12.99 -5.97
C ILE A 168 -1.33 -13.62 -4.60
N ASP A 169 -0.58 -14.72 -4.59
CA ASP A 169 -0.03 -15.29 -3.35
C ASP A 169 1.00 -14.32 -2.73
N ILE A 170 0.96 -14.17 -1.41
CA ILE A 170 1.85 -13.27 -0.65
C ILE A 170 3.31 -13.71 -0.78
N THR A 171 3.59 -14.99 -0.97
CA THR A 171 4.95 -15.50 -1.20
C THR A 171 5.48 -15.04 -2.55
N GLU A 172 4.61 -14.96 -3.57
CA GLU A 172 4.99 -14.50 -4.91
C GLU A 172 5.11 -12.97 -4.97
N TYR A 173 4.28 -12.25 -4.23
CA TYR A 173 4.32 -10.78 -4.18
C TYR A 173 5.65 -10.24 -3.64
N GLN A 174 6.28 -10.94 -2.70
CA GLN A 174 7.53 -10.52 -2.06
C GLN A 174 8.62 -10.16 -3.07
N ARG A 175 8.76 -10.95 -4.14
CA ARG A 175 9.78 -10.69 -5.17
C ARG A 175 9.57 -9.34 -5.86
N TYR A 176 8.33 -9.01 -6.17
CA TYR A 176 7.98 -7.72 -6.78
C TYR A 176 8.21 -6.57 -5.79
N LEU A 177 7.87 -6.78 -4.51
CA LEU A 177 8.10 -5.80 -3.47
C LEU A 177 9.60 -5.48 -3.32
N VAL A 178 10.45 -6.50 -3.25
CA VAL A 178 11.90 -6.37 -3.17
C VAL A 178 12.47 -5.69 -4.41
N GLU A 179 12.05 -6.05 -5.62
CA GLU A 179 12.53 -5.39 -6.85
C GLU A 179 12.15 -3.90 -6.87
N ARG A 180 10.95 -3.57 -6.40
CA ARG A 180 10.43 -2.21 -6.36
C ARG A 180 11.12 -1.34 -5.30
N LEU A 181 11.38 -1.88 -4.12
CA LEU A 181 12.05 -1.17 -3.02
C LEU A 181 13.59 -1.19 -3.16
N GLY A 182 14.14 -2.30 -3.67
CA GLY A 182 15.56 -2.54 -3.92
C GLY A 182 16.10 -1.85 -5.16
N GLY A 183 15.25 -1.25 -6.00
CA GLY A 183 15.65 -0.35 -7.08
C GLY A 183 16.36 0.94 -6.62
N GLY A 184 16.46 1.18 -5.30
CA GLY A 184 17.30 2.21 -4.67
C GLY A 184 18.61 1.69 -4.06
N GLY A 185 19.03 0.47 -4.40
CA GLY A 185 20.10 -0.28 -3.72
C GLY A 185 21.41 -0.47 -4.48
N GLU A 186 21.76 0.43 -5.41
CA GLU A 186 23.16 0.77 -5.70
C GLU A 186 23.16 2.27 -5.96
N GLU A 187 23.36 3.10 -4.92
CA GLU A 187 24.10 4.32 -5.19
C GLU A 187 25.42 3.82 -5.79
N PRO A 188 25.74 4.11 -7.07
CA PRO A 188 27.01 3.69 -7.62
C PRO A 188 28.04 4.18 -6.63
N GLU A 189 28.90 3.29 -6.11
CA GLU A 189 29.98 3.69 -5.21
C GLU A 189 30.56 4.97 -5.80
N SER A 190 30.40 6.08 -5.08
CA SER A 190 30.92 7.38 -5.53
C SER A 190 32.35 7.07 -5.96
N PRO A 191 32.69 7.22 -7.25
CA PRO A 191 33.94 6.69 -7.76
C PRO A 191 35.00 7.32 -6.89
N VAL A 192 35.78 6.49 -6.19
CA VAL A 192 36.91 6.93 -5.37
C VAL A 192 37.65 7.93 -6.23
N GLN A 193 37.56 9.22 -5.89
CA GLN A 193 38.14 10.28 -6.69
C GLN A 193 39.63 9.95 -6.79
N PRO A 194 40.13 9.56 -7.98
CA PRO A 194 41.56 9.39 -8.13
C PRO A 194 42.16 10.78 -7.99
N GLU A 195 43.18 10.90 -7.14
CA GLU A 195 44.03 12.09 -7.07
C GLU A 195 44.36 12.60 -8.48
N PRO A 196 44.46 13.94 -8.66
CA PRO A 196 44.52 14.53 -10.00
C PRO A 196 45.85 14.20 -10.67
N ALA A 197 45.83 13.17 -11.52
CA ALA A 197 46.95 12.84 -12.40
C ALA A 197 46.49 12.88 -13.86
N ASN A 198 46.78 14.02 -14.49
CA ASN A 198 47.06 14.20 -15.91
C ASN A 198 45.98 13.81 -16.95
N LEU A 199 45.40 14.84 -17.53
CA LEU A 199 44.56 14.82 -18.75
C LEU A 199 45.26 14.17 -19.94
N SER A 200 44.58 13.21 -20.59
CA SER A 200 44.79 12.73 -21.98
C SER A 200 43.65 11.77 -22.41
N PRO A 201 43.34 11.58 -23.72
CA PRO A 201 42.26 12.28 -24.41
C PRO A 201 41.29 11.28 -25.07
N VAL A 202 40.26 10.83 -24.36
CA VAL A 202 39.23 9.92 -24.93
C VAL A 202 37.81 10.49 -24.85
N LEU A 203 37.61 11.65 -24.20
CA LEU A 203 36.33 12.38 -24.16
C LEU A 203 36.15 13.39 -25.31
N VAL A 204 36.53 13.04 -26.54
CA VAL A 204 36.25 13.88 -27.74
C VAL A 204 34.95 13.45 -28.45
N ALA A 205 34.37 12.28 -28.13
CA ALA A 205 33.25 11.75 -28.90
C ALA A 205 31.84 12.27 -28.49
N ALA A 206 31.66 12.82 -27.28
CA ALA A 206 30.33 13.30 -26.83
C ALA A 206 30.07 14.79 -27.15
N GLY A 207 31.12 15.60 -27.37
CA GLY A 207 30.96 17.04 -27.65
C GLY A 207 30.57 17.39 -29.09
N ALA A 208 30.84 16.50 -30.05
CA ALA A 208 30.59 16.78 -31.47
C ALA A 208 29.11 16.72 -31.87
N LEU A 209 28.30 15.87 -31.21
CA LEU A 209 26.87 15.73 -31.53
C LEU A 209 26.04 16.93 -31.03
N GLY A 210 26.39 17.48 -29.86
CA GLY A 210 25.70 18.64 -29.29
C GLY A 210 25.89 19.91 -30.13
N ALA A 211 27.10 20.12 -30.65
CA ALA A 211 27.40 21.29 -31.48
C ALA A 211 26.66 21.26 -32.85
N LEU A 212 26.46 20.06 -33.44
CA LEU A 212 25.75 19.93 -34.70
C LEU A 212 24.24 20.25 -34.55
N LEU A 213 23.62 19.81 -33.46
CA LEU A 213 22.18 20.06 -33.20
C LEU A 213 21.89 21.55 -32.97
N VAL A 214 22.79 22.26 -32.27
CA VAL A 214 22.66 23.71 -32.07
C VAL A 214 22.78 24.47 -33.39
N LEU A 215 23.69 24.04 -34.29
CA LEU A 215 23.88 24.70 -35.58
C LEU A 215 22.67 24.50 -36.51
N VAL A 216 22.06 23.32 -36.50
CA VAL A 216 20.81 23.05 -37.25
C VAL A 216 19.64 23.89 -36.70
N GLY A 217 19.50 23.97 -35.37
CA GLY A 217 18.45 24.76 -34.72
C GLY A 217 18.52 26.25 -35.07
N VAL A 218 19.73 26.84 -35.06
CA VAL A 218 19.94 28.25 -35.43
C VAL A 218 19.64 28.49 -36.92
N THR A 219 19.97 27.55 -37.79
CA THR A 219 19.73 27.70 -39.24
C THR A 219 18.24 27.66 -39.59
N VAL A 220 17.45 26.85 -38.87
CA VAL A 220 15.99 26.78 -39.03
C VAL A 220 15.31 28.04 -38.49
N TRP A 221 15.79 28.57 -37.37
CA TRP A 221 15.22 29.78 -36.75
C TRP A 221 15.42 31.04 -37.60
N VAL A 222 16.60 31.18 -38.24
CA VAL A 222 16.90 32.31 -39.14
C VAL A 222 16.16 32.21 -40.48
N ARG A 223 15.60 31.04 -40.84
CA ARG A 223 14.88 30.81 -42.10
C ARG A 223 13.36 30.79 -42.00
N ARG A 224 12.75 31.19 -40.87
CA ARG A 224 11.32 31.52 -40.89
C ARG A 224 11.16 32.94 -41.44
N PRO A 225 10.75 33.13 -42.70
CA PRO A 225 10.26 34.44 -43.14
C PRO A 225 8.98 34.77 -42.35
N ASP A 226 8.93 35.99 -41.85
CA ASP A 226 7.70 36.60 -41.34
C ASP A 226 6.73 36.80 -42.50
N ASP A 227 5.75 35.92 -42.59
CA ASP A 227 4.60 35.93 -43.50
C ASP A 227 3.39 35.60 -42.60
N LEU A 228 2.27 36.32 -42.45
CA LEU A 228 1.64 37.51 -43.02
C LEU A 228 0.56 37.93 -41.97
N GLU A 229 0.51 39.20 -41.55
CA GLU A 229 -0.53 40.20 -41.89
C GLU A 229 -1.68 40.34 -40.85
N ASP A 230 -2.15 41.60 -40.79
CA ASP A 230 -3.20 42.20 -39.95
C ASP A 230 -4.56 41.48 -39.94
#